data_AF-A0A7D9E050-F1
#
_entry.id   AF-A0A7D9E050-F1
#
_cell.length_a   1.000
_cell.length_b   1.000
_cell.length_c   1.000
_cell.angle_alpha   90.00
_cell.angle_beta   90.00
_cell.angle_gamma   90.00
#
_symmetry.space_group_name_H-M   'P 1'
#
loop_
_entity.id
_entity.type
_entity.pdbx_description
1 polymer ?
#
loop_
_entity_poly.entity_id
_entity_poly.type
_entity_poly.pdbx_seq_one_letter_code
_entity_poly.pdbx_strand_id
1 'polypeptide(L)'
;MAKREPFQPKARQSSWKQAQRKPFDNSRTIRFKCSLQNTIIDVLRGKGWQEVKEGENDWDIFWCDVGWMRENFDHFYLQEHVKLCHFRNHYELTRKNLMVKNLKRLRKQIEREHGKTAATNCDFYPTSYELPAEYHIFVEEFKKNPGSVWIMKPVARSQGKGIFLFKKLKDIIDWRKEDYYRVSTDEKKDEKEPPETYIVQRYIENPYLIGGRKFDIRVYVLVTSYMPLIVWLYRDGFARFSNTRFSLDSIDDTYIHLTNVAIQKTAPDYDPEKGCKWSPLRLRKYLTAKHGLEEVGF
;
A
#
# COMPACT_ATOMS: atom_id res chain seq x y z
N MET A 1 -12.45 -20.53 -39.76
CA MET A 1 -11.65 -20.89 -38.58
C MET A 1 -10.25 -20.32 -38.74
N ALA A 2 -9.94 -19.19 -38.09
CA ALA A 2 -8.59 -18.63 -38.07
C ALA A 2 -8.02 -18.85 -36.65
N LYS A 3 -6.90 -19.59 -36.57
CA LYS A 3 -6.23 -19.93 -35.32
C LYS A 3 -5.65 -18.66 -34.69
N ARG A 4 -5.93 -18.43 -33.41
CA ARG A 4 -5.33 -17.36 -32.59
C ARG A 4 -3.87 -17.71 -32.35
N GLU A 5 -2.95 -16.82 -32.72
CA GLU A 5 -1.56 -16.89 -32.22
C GLU A 5 -1.45 -16.20 -30.86
N PRO A 6 -0.67 -16.75 -29.93
CA PRO A 6 -0.44 -16.13 -28.62
C PRO A 6 0.50 -14.92 -28.73
N PHE A 7 0.22 -13.92 -27.90
CA PHE A 7 0.98 -12.69 -27.72
C PHE A 7 2.46 -12.95 -27.42
N GLN A 8 3.35 -12.47 -28.29
CA GLN A 8 4.77 -12.32 -27.99
C GLN A 8 5.15 -10.83 -27.95
N PRO A 9 5.61 -10.29 -26.81
CA PRO A 9 6.05 -8.90 -26.74
C PRO A 9 7.34 -8.73 -27.55
N LYS A 10 7.37 -7.74 -28.45
CA LYS A 10 8.58 -7.38 -29.20
C LYS A 10 9.66 -6.91 -28.23
N ALA A 11 10.71 -7.69 -28.09
CA ALA A 11 11.88 -7.34 -27.30
C ALA A 11 12.59 -6.12 -27.94
N ARG A 12 12.58 -4.99 -27.23
CA ARG A 12 13.49 -3.88 -27.53
C ARG A 12 14.89 -4.35 -27.12
N GLN A 13 15.77 -4.59 -28.10
CA GLN A 13 17.19 -4.87 -27.82
C GLN A 13 17.79 -3.65 -27.12
N SER A 14 18.04 -3.79 -25.82
CA SER A 14 18.87 -2.86 -25.07
C SER A 14 20.27 -3.45 -24.99
N SER A 15 21.27 -2.72 -25.48
CA SER A 15 22.68 -3.11 -25.46
C SER A 15 23.28 -2.84 -24.08
N TRP A 16 22.80 -3.52 -23.05
CA TRP A 16 23.49 -3.56 -21.76
C TRP A 16 24.38 -4.80 -21.75
N LYS A 17 25.70 -4.59 -21.76
CA LYS A 17 26.66 -5.67 -21.45
C LYS A 17 26.31 -6.19 -20.06
N GLN A 18 25.94 -7.47 -19.96
CA GLN A 18 25.86 -8.17 -18.68
C GLN A 18 27.24 -8.07 -18.03
N ALA A 19 27.37 -7.21 -17.02
CA ALA A 19 28.52 -7.25 -16.14
C ALA A 19 28.57 -8.66 -15.53
N GLN A 20 29.63 -9.42 -15.84
CA GLN A 20 29.87 -10.70 -15.20
C GLN A 20 30.00 -10.44 -13.69
N ARG A 21 28.97 -10.80 -12.93
CA ARG A 21 28.99 -10.71 -11.47
C ARG A 21 30.14 -11.58 -10.98
N LYS A 22 31.12 -10.97 -10.29
CA LYS A 22 32.13 -11.75 -9.56
C LYS A 22 31.41 -12.71 -8.61
N PRO A 23 31.88 -13.97 -8.48
CA PRO A 23 31.33 -14.91 -7.51
C PRO A 23 31.36 -14.28 -6.12
N PHE A 24 30.25 -14.40 -5.37
CA PHE A 24 30.20 -13.98 -3.98
C PHE A 24 31.12 -14.91 -3.19
N ASP A 25 32.13 -14.34 -2.52
CA ASP A 25 33.02 -15.08 -1.63
C ASP A 25 32.26 -15.49 -0.37
N ASN A 26 31.89 -16.77 -0.30
CA ASN A 26 31.17 -17.35 0.84
C ASN A 26 31.97 -17.35 2.16
N SER A 27 33.25 -16.97 2.16
CA SER A 27 34.08 -16.90 3.37
C SER A 27 33.92 -15.59 4.15
N ARG A 28 33.41 -14.52 3.52
CA ARG A 28 33.28 -13.20 4.14
C ARG A 28 31.98 -13.05 4.90
N THR A 29 32.07 -12.64 6.17
CA THR A 29 30.89 -12.28 6.97
C THR A 29 30.25 -11.00 6.40
N ILE A 30 28.95 -11.06 6.10
CA ILE A 30 28.18 -9.91 5.63
C ILE A 30 28.11 -8.87 6.75
N ARG A 31 28.41 -7.62 6.43
CA ARG A 31 28.25 -6.49 7.33
C ARG A 31 26.98 -5.72 7.02
N PHE A 32 26.23 -5.38 8.04
CA PHE A 32 24.97 -4.67 7.88
C PHE A 32 24.88 -3.41 8.73
N LYS A 33 24.08 -2.46 8.25
CA LYS A 33 23.58 -1.31 9.00
C LYS A 33 22.06 -1.41 9.07
N CYS A 34 21.45 -0.99 10.18
CA CYS A 34 19.99 -0.99 10.33
C CYS A 34 19.53 0.27 11.07
N SER A 35 18.66 1.07 10.44
CA SER A 35 18.05 2.24 11.10
C SER A 35 16.95 1.87 12.09
N LEU A 36 16.52 0.60 12.12
CA LEU A 36 15.32 0.16 12.83
C LEU A 36 15.68 -0.78 13.98
N GLN A 37 15.25 -0.43 15.19
CA GLN A 37 15.38 -1.28 16.38
C GLN A 37 14.12 -2.15 16.55
N ASN A 38 13.97 -3.16 15.68
CA ASN A 38 12.82 -4.08 15.68
C ASN A 38 13.24 -5.47 15.15
N THR A 39 12.26 -6.36 14.91
CA THR A 39 12.50 -7.75 14.44
C THR A 39 13.46 -7.87 13.26
N ILE A 40 13.62 -6.85 12.42
CA ILE A 40 14.60 -6.85 11.34
C ILE A 40 16.02 -6.98 11.89
N ILE A 41 16.39 -6.21 12.92
CA ILE A 41 17.73 -6.26 13.51
C ILE A 41 18.01 -7.64 14.13
N ASP A 42 16.99 -8.24 14.76
CA ASP A 42 17.08 -9.58 15.34
C ASP A 42 17.31 -10.64 14.27
N VAL A 43 16.64 -10.51 13.11
CA VAL A 43 16.82 -11.42 11.96
C VAL A 43 18.23 -11.26 11.37
N LEU A 44 18.74 -10.04 11.24
CA LEU A 44 20.07 -9.79 10.69
C LEU A 44 21.16 -10.35 11.62
N ARG A 45 21.05 -10.10 12.93
CA ARG A 45 21.94 -10.67 13.96
C ARG A 45 21.86 -12.20 14.01
N GLY A 46 20.65 -12.75 13.95
CA GLY A 46 20.41 -14.20 13.96
C GLY A 46 20.98 -14.94 12.74
N LYS A 47 21.29 -14.23 11.64
CA LYS A 47 22.01 -14.78 10.48
C LYS A 47 23.53 -14.83 10.68
N GLY A 48 24.04 -14.36 11.82
CA GLY A 48 25.47 -14.23 12.07
C GLY A 48 26.13 -13.10 11.29
N TRP A 49 25.35 -12.13 10.79
CA TRP A 49 25.89 -10.95 10.13
C TRP A 49 26.44 -9.97 11.16
N GLN A 50 27.45 -9.20 10.77
CA GLN A 50 28.12 -8.26 11.66
C GLN A 50 27.49 -6.87 11.53
N GLU A 51 27.05 -6.30 12.65
CA GLU A 51 26.56 -4.92 12.69
C GLU A 51 27.75 -3.95 12.60
N VAL A 52 27.63 -2.96 11.71
CA VAL A 52 28.64 -1.92 11.51
C VAL A 52 28.54 -0.87 12.61
N LYS A 53 29.68 -0.40 13.11
CA LYS A 53 29.72 0.61 14.19
C LYS A 53 29.30 1.98 13.66
N GLU A 54 28.85 2.84 14.58
CA GLU A 54 28.51 4.21 14.26
C GLU A 54 29.73 4.96 13.68
N GLY A 55 29.53 5.65 12.56
CA GLY A 55 30.59 6.37 11.84
C GLY A 55 31.35 5.56 10.77
N GLU A 56 31.24 4.23 10.75
CA GLU A 56 31.85 3.41 9.70
C GLU A 56 30.98 3.42 8.43
N ASN A 57 31.60 3.67 7.26
CA ASN A 57 30.92 3.80 5.96
C ASN A 57 31.01 2.55 5.06
N ASP A 58 31.49 1.45 5.62
CA ASP A 58 31.79 0.23 4.87
C ASP A 58 30.84 -0.90 5.29
N TRP A 59 29.78 -1.10 4.51
CA TRP A 59 28.70 -2.07 4.77
C TRP A 59 28.25 -2.74 3.48
N ASP A 60 27.81 -3.99 3.55
CA ASP A 60 27.29 -4.72 2.40
C ASP A 60 25.79 -4.46 2.20
N ILE A 61 25.05 -4.35 3.30
CA ILE A 61 23.60 -4.14 3.30
C ILE A 61 23.25 -3.03 4.29
N PHE A 62 22.41 -2.09 3.86
CA PHE A 62 21.81 -1.12 4.76
C PHE A 62 20.28 -1.22 4.72
N TRP A 63 19.71 -1.65 5.84
CA TRP A 63 18.29 -1.57 6.09
C TRP A 63 17.93 -0.18 6.65
N CYS A 64 17.76 0.78 5.76
CA CYS A 64 17.48 2.17 6.08
C CYS A 64 15.98 2.46 6.19
N ASP A 65 15.63 3.55 6.88
CA ASP A 65 14.29 4.11 6.85
C ASP A 65 14.08 4.99 5.60
N VAL A 66 12.82 5.37 5.36
CA VAL A 66 12.42 6.18 4.19
C VAL A 66 12.95 7.61 4.26
N GLY A 67 13.16 8.16 5.47
CA GLY A 67 13.74 9.49 5.67
C GLY A 67 15.18 9.51 5.18
N TRP A 68 15.99 8.54 5.60
CA TRP A 68 17.35 8.38 5.14
C TRP A 68 17.44 8.29 3.61
N MET A 69 16.58 7.48 2.98
CA MET A 69 16.51 7.38 1.52
C MET A 69 16.25 8.72 0.83
N ARG A 70 15.41 9.57 1.42
CA ARG A 70 15.06 10.88 0.86
C ARG A 70 16.21 11.87 0.97
N GLU A 71 16.93 11.83 2.07
CA GLU A 71 17.96 12.82 2.41
C GLU A 71 19.35 12.44 1.90
N ASN A 72 19.62 11.16 1.62
CA ASN A 72 20.99 10.69 1.39
C ASN A 72 21.18 9.99 0.05
N PHE A 73 20.16 9.33 -0.52
CA PHE A 73 20.36 8.48 -1.70
C PHE A 73 20.94 9.23 -2.90
N ASP A 74 20.59 10.51 -3.08
CA ASP A 74 21.07 11.34 -4.20
C ASP A 74 22.42 12.04 -3.92
N HIS A 75 22.86 12.02 -2.66
CA HIS A 75 24.07 12.70 -2.21
C HIS A 75 25.22 11.73 -1.88
N PHE A 76 24.94 10.42 -1.82
CA PHE A 76 25.92 9.38 -1.52
C PHE A 76 26.27 8.57 -2.76
N TYR A 77 27.58 8.38 -2.98
CA TYR A 77 28.07 7.38 -3.92
C TYR A 77 28.08 6.01 -3.24
N LEU A 78 27.23 5.09 -3.71
CA LEU A 78 27.16 3.72 -3.21
C LEU A 78 28.01 2.81 -4.09
N GLN A 79 28.86 1.99 -3.46
CA GLN A 79 29.62 0.97 -4.20
C GLN A 79 28.69 -0.11 -4.77
N GLU A 80 29.09 -0.74 -5.87
CA GLU A 80 28.26 -1.69 -6.62
C GLU A 80 27.76 -2.89 -5.78
N HIS A 81 28.57 -3.33 -4.82
CA HIS A 81 28.26 -4.46 -3.95
C HIS A 81 27.15 -4.12 -2.95
N VAL A 82 27.00 -2.84 -2.57
CA VAL A 82 26.06 -2.37 -1.55
C VAL A 82 24.62 -2.63 -1.97
N LYS A 83 23.78 -3.06 -1.02
CA LYS A 83 22.34 -3.19 -1.20
C LYS A 83 21.57 -2.37 -0.18
N LEU A 84 20.49 -1.75 -0.63
CA LEU A 84 19.53 -1.04 0.21
C LEU A 84 18.18 -1.75 0.20
N CYS A 85 17.41 -1.62 1.27
CA CYS A 85 16.07 -2.21 1.38
C CYS A 85 14.97 -1.44 0.64
N HIS A 86 15.30 -0.33 -0.02
CA HIS A 86 14.37 0.50 -0.78
C HIS A 86 14.90 0.78 -2.19
N PHE A 87 13.99 0.80 -3.15
CA PHE A 87 14.28 1.37 -4.47
C PHE A 87 14.12 2.89 -4.43
N ARG A 88 14.92 3.56 -5.27
CA ARG A 88 14.70 4.96 -5.62
C ARG A 88 13.27 5.13 -6.14
N ASN A 89 12.59 6.20 -5.73
CA ASN A 89 11.21 6.52 -6.13
C ASN A 89 10.15 5.49 -5.70
N HIS A 90 10.40 4.65 -4.68
CA HIS A 90 9.39 3.70 -4.16
C HIS A 90 8.05 4.38 -3.81
N TYR A 91 8.07 5.67 -3.47
CA TYR A 91 6.89 6.48 -3.16
C TYR A 91 5.88 6.57 -4.30
N GLU A 92 6.27 6.34 -5.56
CA GLU A 92 5.37 6.29 -6.72
C GLU A 92 4.30 5.19 -6.60
N LEU A 93 4.63 4.12 -5.86
CA LEU A 93 3.74 2.99 -5.60
C LEU A 93 3.25 2.93 -4.14
N THR A 94 3.82 3.71 -3.22
CA THR A 94 3.42 3.64 -1.80
C THR A 94 2.65 4.88 -1.31
N ARG A 95 2.77 6.03 -1.99
CA ARG A 95 1.91 7.20 -1.73
C ARG A 95 0.59 7.08 -2.47
N LYS A 96 -0.53 7.37 -1.79
CA LYS A 96 -1.88 7.11 -2.31
C LYS A 96 -2.18 7.89 -3.58
N ASN A 97 -1.82 9.17 -3.65
CA ASN A 97 -2.07 10.00 -4.82
C ASN A 97 -1.22 9.58 -6.03
N LEU A 98 0.06 9.32 -5.82
CA LEU A 98 0.95 8.87 -6.89
C LEU A 98 0.54 7.49 -7.41
N MET A 99 0.14 6.57 -6.53
CA MET A 99 -0.44 5.29 -6.94
C MET A 99 -1.67 5.49 -7.83
N VAL A 100 -2.64 6.31 -7.40
CA VAL A 100 -3.85 6.59 -8.19
C VAL A 100 -3.51 7.24 -9.53
N LYS A 101 -2.58 8.20 -9.55
CA LYS A 101 -2.11 8.87 -10.76
C LYS A 101 -1.46 7.87 -11.73
N ASN A 102 -0.61 6.98 -11.23
CA ASN A 102 0.06 5.95 -12.01
C ASN A 102 -0.92 4.90 -12.55
N LEU A 103 -1.91 4.49 -11.76
CA LEU A 103 -2.98 3.58 -12.20
C LEU A 103 -3.88 4.23 -13.28
N LYS A 104 -4.25 5.50 -13.11
CA LYS A 104 -4.98 6.27 -14.15
C LYS A 104 -4.18 6.35 -15.45
N ARG A 105 -2.86 6.55 -15.37
CA ARG A 105 -1.96 6.56 -16.53
C ARG A 105 -1.89 5.20 -17.21
N LEU A 106 -1.73 4.11 -16.43
CA LEU A 106 -1.70 2.74 -16.93
C LEU A 106 -3.00 2.39 -17.67
N ARG A 107 -4.16 2.67 -17.08
CA ARG A 107 -5.47 2.46 -17.72
C ARG A 107 -5.57 3.17 -19.07
N LYS A 108 -5.22 4.47 -19.11
CA LYS A 108 -5.24 5.26 -20.35
C LYS A 108 -4.27 4.72 -21.40
N GLN A 109 -3.13 4.19 -20.98
CA GLN A 109 -2.16 3.57 -21.89
C GLN A 109 -2.73 2.28 -22.50
N ILE A 110 -3.25 1.38 -21.67
CA ILE A 110 -3.88 0.13 -22.12
C ILE A 110 -5.07 0.41 -23.04
N GLU A 111 -5.89 1.42 -22.73
CA GLU A 111 -7.02 1.80 -23.58
C GLU A 111 -6.58 2.26 -24.97
N ARG A 112 -5.48 3.01 -25.07
CA ARG A 112 -4.93 3.45 -26.37
C ARG A 112 -4.30 2.32 -27.17
N GLU A 113 -3.59 1.40 -26.50
CA GLU A 113 -2.81 0.34 -27.15
C GLU A 113 -3.65 -0.90 -27.47
N HIS A 114 -4.63 -1.22 -26.62
CA HIS A 114 -5.38 -2.48 -26.64
C HIS A 114 -6.91 -2.30 -26.58
N GLY A 115 -7.40 -1.05 -26.54
CA GLY A 115 -8.83 -0.74 -26.54
C GLY A 115 -9.49 -0.78 -25.16
N LYS A 116 -10.76 -0.34 -25.12
CA LYS A 116 -11.54 -0.19 -23.89
C LYS A 116 -11.74 -1.49 -23.12
N THR A 117 -11.98 -2.59 -23.81
CA THR A 117 -12.17 -3.91 -23.19
C THR A 117 -10.92 -4.39 -22.47
N ALA A 118 -9.73 -4.11 -22.97
CA ALA A 118 -8.49 -4.46 -22.27
C ALA A 118 -8.27 -3.58 -21.02
N ALA A 119 -8.72 -2.32 -21.07
CA ALA A 119 -8.57 -1.38 -19.97
C ALA A 119 -9.43 -1.73 -18.74
N THR A 120 -10.46 -2.57 -18.87
CA THR A 120 -11.26 -3.06 -17.73
C THR A 120 -10.44 -3.97 -16.81
N ASN A 121 -9.32 -4.52 -17.28
CA ASN A 121 -8.34 -5.19 -16.42
C ASN A 121 -7.73 -4.27 -15.36
N CYS A 122 -7.93 -2.94 -15.46
CA CYS A 122 -7.55 -1.98 -14.43
C CYS A 122 -8.68 -1.66 -13.43
N ASP A 123 -9.85 -2.28 -13.53
CA ASP A 123 -10.99 -2.02 -12.62
C ASP A 123 -10.83 -2.71 -11.25
N PHE A 124 -9.62 -3.18 -10.90
CA PHE A 124 -9.27 -3.72 -9.58
C PHE A 124 -9.11 -2.65 -8.49
N TYR A 125 -9.17 -1.36 -8.83
CA TYR A 125 -9.15 -0.26 -7.86
C TYR A 125 -10.38 0.65 -8.02
N PRO A 126 -10.98 1.14 -6.92
CA PRO A 126 -12.17 1.99 -7.03
C PRO A 126 -11.88 3.37 -7.60
N THR A 127 -12.88 3.98 -8.23
CA THR A 127 -12.83 5.37 -8.73
C THR A 127 -12.30 6.32 -7.64
N SER A 128 -11.30 7.12 -7.99
CA SER A 128 -10.53 7.93 -7.03
C SER A 128 -10.16 9.30 -7.59
N TYR A 129 -10.15 10.31 -6.73
CA TYR A 129 -9.82 11.70 -7.02
C TYR A 129 -8.93 12.31 -5.94
N GLU A 130 -7.98 13.15 -6.33
CA GLU A 130 -7.09 13.90 -5.45
C GLU A 130 -7.68 15.28 -5.14
N LEU A 131 -7.96 15.57 -3.88
CA LEU A 131 -8.42 16.88 -3.43
C LEU A 131 -7.25 17.70 -2.85
N PRO A 132 -7.20 19.01 -3.15
CA PRO A 132 -8.22 19.82 -3.83
C PRO A 132 -8.16 19.81 -5.37
N ALA A 133 -7.10 19.26 -5.97
CA ALA A 133 -6.79 19.41 -7.40
C ALA A 133 -7.90 18.93 -8.36
N GLU A 134 -8.59 17.84 -8.02
CA GLU A 134 -9.63 17.20 -8.84
C GLU A 134 -11.06 17.46 -8.29
N TYR A 135 -11.26 18.50 -7.47
CA TYR A 135 -12.54 18.76 -6.78
C TYR A 135 -13.74 18.86 -7.73
N HIS A 136 -13.63 19.64 -8.80
CA HIS A 136 -14.75 19.84 -9.74
C HIS A 136 -15.15 18.54 -10.44
N ILE A 137 -14.16 17.76 -10.89
CA ILE A 137 -14.38 16.46 -11.55
C ILE A 137 -15.00 15.46 -10.56
N PHE A 138 -14.53 15.47 -9.30
CA PHE A 138 -15.13 14.67 -8.24
C PHE A 138 -16.60 15.04 -8.00
N VAL A 139 -16.94 16.33 -7.91
CA VAL A 139 -18.33 16.78 -7.66
C VAL A 139 -19.26 16.36 -8.80
N GLU A 140 -18.79 16.42 -10.05
CA GLU A 140 -19.56 15.91 -11.19
C GLU A 140 -19.84 14.41 -11.06
N GLU A 141 -18.83 13.60 -10.72
CA GLU A 141 -19.00 12.16 -10.53
C GLU A 141 -19.90 11.83 -9.33
N PHE A 142 -19.77 12.59 -8.24
CA PHE A 142 -20.59 12.45 -7.05
C PHE A 142 -22.07 12.69 -7.38
N LYS A 143 -22.38 13.72 -8.17
CA LYS A 143 -23.75 14.04 -8.59
C LYS A 143 -24.38 12.96 -9.48
N LYS A 144 -23.59 12.24 -10.28
CA LYS A 144 -24.06 11.12 -11.11
C LYS A 144 -24.45 9.89 -10.29
N ASN A 145 -23.92 9.77 -9.07
CA ASN A 145 -24.12 8.60 -8.22
C ASN A 145 -24.75 9.02 -6.87
N PRO A 146 -25.98 9.53 -6.83
CA PRO A 146 -26.59 9.99 -5.57
C PRO A 146 -26.69 8.86 -4.54
N GLY A 147 -26.42 9.17 -3.27
CA GLY A 147 -26.47 8.19 -2.17
C GLY A 147 -25.25 7.29 -2.03
N SER A 148 -24.30 7.37 -2.98
CA SER A 148 -23.04 6.63 -2.92
C SER A 148 -22.22 6.98 -1.68
N VAL A 149 -21.60 5.97 -1.06
CA VAL A 149 -20.63 6.16 0.01
C VAL A 149 -19.24 6.39 -0.58
N TRP A 150 -18.53 7.35 -0.02
CA TRP A 150 -17.16 7.68 -0.37
C TRP A 150 -16.28 7.67 0.89
N ILE A 151 -14.98 7.44 0.68
CA ILE A 151 -13.98 7.41 1.75
C ILE A 151 -12.89 8.42 1.44
N MET A 152 -12.58 9.29 2.40
CA MET A 152 -11.46 10.23 2.34
C MET A 152 -10.27 9.68 3.10
N LYS A 153 -9.09 9.78 2.49
CA LYS A 153 -7.84 9.26 3.03
C LYS A 153 -6.74 10.30 2.86
N PRO A 154 -6.05 10.73 3.93
CA PRO A 154 -4.90 11.62 3.78
C PRO A 154 -3.80 10.93 2.97
N VAL A 155 -3.15 11.66 2.07
CA VAL A 155 -2.17 11.08 1.13
C VAL A 155 -0.97 10.47 1.87
N ALA A 156 -0.43 11.20 2.85
CA ALA A 156 0.82 10.86 3.52
C ALA A 156 0.65 10.19 4.90
N ARG A 157 -0.58 10.07 5.43
CA ARG A 157 -0.83 9.40 6.72
C ARG A 157 -1.00 7.88 6.58
N SER A 158 -0.83 7.18 7.70
CA SER A 158 -0.97 5.72 7.80
C SER A 158 -1.85 5.33 9.00
N GLN A 159 -1.97 4.02 9.27
CA GLN A 159 -2.67 3.46 10.43
C GLN A 159 -4.19 3.72 10.53
N GLY A 160 -4.80 4.36 9.52
CA GLY A 160 -6.22 4.72 9.55
C GLY A 160 -6.49 6.13 10.07
N LYS A 161 -5.45 6.86 10.49
CA LYS A 161 -5.57 8.22 11.00
C LYS A 161 -6.06 9.18 9.91
N GLY A 162 -7.05 10.00 10.24
CA GLY A 162 -7.66 10.99 9.34
C GLY A 162 -8.56 10.38 8.25
N ILE A 163 -8.85 9.08 8.30
CA ILE A 163 -9.80 8.46 7.38
C ILE A 163 -11.22 8.70 7.90
N PHE A 164 -12.11 9.10 7.01
CA PHE A 164 -13.54 9.18 7.30
C PHE A 164 -14.35 8.81 6.05
N LEU A 165 -15.59 8.38 6.27
CA LEU A 165 -16.56 8.10 5.22
C LEU A 165 -17.57 9.24 5.16
N PHE A 166 -18.15 9.45 3.99
CA PHE A 166 -19.20 10.44 3.80
C PHE A 166 -20.21 10.00 2.74
N LYS A 167 -21.43 10.54 2.85
CA LYS A 167 -22.54 10.32 1.91
C LYS A 167 -23.05 11.63 1.32
N LYS A 168 -22.69 12.79 1.88
CA LYS A 168 -23.09 14.11 1.42
C LYS A 168 -21.86 15.01 1.28
N LEU A 169 -21.85 15.91 0.29
CA LEU A 169 -20.77 16.88 0.14
C LEU A 169 -20.61 17.80 1.35
N LYS A 170 -21.71 18.07 2.07
CA LYS A 170 -21.71 18.87 3.30
C LYS A 170 -20.79 18.26 4.37
N ASP A 171 -20.75 16.93 4.47
CA ASP A 171 -19.91 16.21 5.43
C ASP A 171 -18.42 16.56 5.27
N ILE A 172 -17.96 16.82 4.03
CA ILE A 172 -16.57 17.24 3.75
C ILE A 172 -16.31 18.65 4.30
N ILE A 173 -17.30 19.55 4.19
CA ILE A 173 -17.19 20.93 4.67
C ILE A 173 -17.17 20.96 6.19
N ASP A 174 -18.07 20.21 6.82
CA ASP A 174 -18.18 20.11 8.26
C ASP A 174 -16.91 19.48 8.85
N TRP A 175 -16.42 18.39 8.25
CA TRP A 175 -15.14 17.77 8.63
C TRP A 175 -13.95 18.74 8.51
N ARG A 176 -13.87 19.54 7.43
CA ARG A 176 -12.79 20.52 7.25
C ARG A 176 -12.79 21.59 8.36
N LYS A 177 -13.97 22.00 8.85
CA LYS A 177 -14.08 22.95 9.97
C LYS A 177 -13.60 22.31 11.27
N GLU A 178 -14.06 21.09 11.57
CA GLU A 178 -13.61 20.35 12.75
C GLU A 178 -12.10 20.10 12.75
N ASP A 179 -11.54 19.72 11.60
CA ASP A 179 -10.10 19.49 11.45
C ASP A 179 -9.31 20.80 11.65
N TYR A 180 -9.80 21.93 11.10
CA TYR A 180 -9.24 23.25 11.37
C TYR A 180 -9.22 23.59 12.87
N TYR A 181 -10.32 23.32 13.58
CA TYR A 181 -10.37 23.55 15.04
C TYR A 181 -9.43 22.63 15.82
N ARG A 182 -9.31 21.35 15.44
CA ARG A 182 -8.38 20.38 16.07
C ARG A 182 -6.92 20.79 15.87
N VAL A 183 -6.56 21.29 14.69
CA VAL A 183 -5.20 21.78 14.41
C VAL A 183 -4.93 23.10 15.15
N SER A 184 -5.95 23.93 15.39
CA SER A 184 -5.78 25.22 16.09
C SER A 184 -5.48 25.10 17.59
N THR A 185 -5.71 23.93 18.20
CA THR A 185 -5.44 23.67 19.63
C THR A 185 -4.07 23.06 19.89
N ASP A 186 -3.37 22.57 18.87
CA ASP A 186 -1.98 22.09 19.01
C ASP A 186 -1.03 23.30 18.89
N GLU A 187 -0.19 23.53 19.90
CA GLU A 187 0.64 24.73 20.12
C GLU A 187 1.74 25.03 19.07
N LYS A 188 1.67 24.50 17.85
CA LYS A 188 2.67 24.74 16.79
C LYS A 188 2.19 25.79 15.79
N LYS A 189 2.53 27.04 16.07
CA LYS A 189 1.87 28.24 15.52
C LYS A 189 2.53 28.93 14.31
N ASP A 190 3.68 28.51 13.78
CA ASP A 190 4.47 29.44 12.95
C ASP A 190 4.63 29.12 11.46
N GLU A 191 4.02 28.06 10.92
CA GLU A 191 4.02 27.84 9.47
C GLU A 191 2.59 27.62 8.97
N LYS A 192 2.16 28.42 7.97
CA LYS A 192 0.96 28.13 7.17
C LYS A 192 1.22 26.83 6.43
N GLU A 193 1.01 25.69 7.09
CA GLU A 193 1.11 24.40 6.42
C GLU A 193 0.16 24.40 5.22
N PRO A 194 0.63 23.95 4.04
CA PRO A 194 -0.24 23.84 2.88
C PRO A 194 -1.41 22.91 3.22
N PRO A 195 -2.60 23.16 2.64
CA PRO A 195 -3.77 22.33 2.91
C PRO A 195 -3.45 20.86 2.67
N GLU A 196 -3.72 20.02 3.67
CA GLU A 196 -3.42 18.60 3.58
C GLU A 196 -4.16 17.98 2.38
N THR A 197 -3.43 17.18 1.60
CA THR A 197 -3.97 16.56 0.40
C THR A 197 -4.65 15.23 0.73
N TYR A 198 -5.83 15.02 0.14
CA TYR A 198 -6.65 13.82 0.36
C TYR A 198 -6.92 13.08 -0.93
N ILE A 199 -7.03 11.76 -0.84
CA ILE A 199 -7.70 10.94 -1.85
C ILE A 199 -9.14 10.69 -1.41
N VAL A 200 -10.07 11.10 -2.27
CA VAL A 200 -11.48 10.72 -2.22
C VAL A 200 -11.63 9.50 -3.11
N GLN A 201 -12.20 8.42 -2.58
CA GLN A 201 -12.35 7.16 -3.32
C GLN A 201 -13.75 6.59 -3.08
N ARG A 202 -14.34 6.00 -4.13
CA ARG A 202 -15.62 5.28 -4.03
C ARG A 202 -15.48 4.16 -2.99
N TYR A 203 -16.33 4.16 -1.98
CA TYR A 203 -16.29 3.12 -0.95
C TYR A 203 -16.86 1.81 -1.49
N ILE A 204 -16.26 0.69 -1.11
CA ILE A 204 -16.79 -0.64 -1.46
C ILE A 204 -17.91 -0.96 -0.47
N GLU A 205 -19.15 -0.73 -0.91
CA GLU A 205 -20.36 -0.87 -0.10
C GLU A 205 -20.79 -2.33 0.12
N ASN A 206 -20.44 -3.24 -0.80
CA ASN A 206 -20.71 -4.67 -0.69
C ASN A 206 -19.40 -5.48 -0.60
N PRO A 207 -18.62 -5.35 0.49
CA PRO A 207 -17.42 -6.16 0.67
C PRO A 207 -17.78 -7.61 0.95
N TYR A 208 -16.90 -8.54 0.59
CA TYR A 208 -17.05 -9.93 1.02
C TYR A 208 -16.87 -10.04 2.54
N LEU A 209 -17.85 -10.65 3.23
CA LEU A 209 -17.90 -10.74 4.69
C LEU A 209 -17.71 -12.18 5.18
N ILE A 210 -17.06 -12.31 6.34
CA ILE A 210 -16.93 -13.58 7.06
C ILE A 210 -17.48 -13.38 8.46
N GLY A 211 -18.50 -14.16 8.83
CA GLY A 211 -19.25 -13.96 10.08
C GLY A 211 -19.89 -12.57 10.19
N GLY A 212 -20.24 -11.96 9.05
CA GLY A 212 -20.76 -10.59 8.99
C GLY A 212 -19.72 -9.49 9.21
N ARG A 213 -18.43 -9.81 9.30
CA ARG A 213 -17.35 -8.83 9.56
C ARG A 213 -16.53 -8.56 8.30
N LYS A 214 -16.12 -7.31 8.14
CA LYS A 214 -15.28 -6.84 7.04
C LYS A 214 -13.84 -7.28 7.29
N PHE A 215 -13.08 -7.55 6.23
CA PHE A 215 -11.65 -7.78 6.34
C PHE A 215 -10.87 -7.24 5.15
N ASP A 216 -9.56 -7.08 5.33
CA ASP A 216 -8.60 -6.85 4.25
C ASP A 216 -7.50 -7.90 4.29
N ILE A 217 -6.87 -8.18 3.15
CA ILE A 217 -5.78 -9.15 3.06
C ILE A 217 -4.45 -8.39 2.96
N ARG A 218 -3.55 -8.65 3.90
CA ARG A 218 -2.15 -8.23 3.83
C ARG A 218 -1.32 -9.29 3.13
N VAL A 219 -0.76 -8.90 2.00
CA VAL A 219 0.19 -9.68 1.21
C VAL A 219 1.56 -9.01 1.28
N TYR A 220 2.64 -9.81 1.33
CA TYR A 220 4.01 -9.33 1.29
C TYR A 220 4.64 -9.62 -0.06
N VAL A 221 5.21 -8.59 -0.68
CA VAL A 221 5.87 -8.66 -1.99
C VAL A 221 7.29 -8.14 -1.85
N LEU A 222 8.28 -8.89 -2.32
CA LEU A 222 9.67 -8.49 -2.41
C LEU A 222 10.04 -8.28 -3.87
N VAL A 223 10.44 -7.05 -4.21
CA VAL A 223 11.03 -6.76 -5.52
C VAL A 223 12.54 -6.81 -5.34
N THR A 224 13.25 -7.63 -6.11
CA THR A 224 14.72 -7.73 -6.03
C THR A 224 15.41 -7.05 -7.20
N SER A 225 14.69 -6.76 -8.28
CA SER A 225 15.21 -6.08 -9.46
C SER A 225 14.07 -5.49 -10.29
N TYR A 226 14.30 -4.35 -10.95
CA TYR A 226 13.43 -3.80 -12.00
C TYR A 226 13.99 -4.04 -13.41
N MET A 227 15.27 -4.43 -13.53
CA MET A 227 15.94 -4.68 -14.81
C MET A 227 16.85 -5.92 -14.71
N PRO A 228 16.36 -7.13 -15.06
CA PRO A 228 14.96 -7.45 -15.38
C PRO A 228 14.04 -7.33 -14.15
N LEU A 229 12.74 -7.17 -14.36
CA LEU A 229 11.77 -7.15 -13.27
C LEU A 229 11.70 -8.53 -12.60
N ILE A 230 12.02 -8.59 -11.31
CA ILE A 230 11.95 -9.81 -10.49
C ILE A 230 11.14 -9.48 -9.23
N VAL A 231 9.98 -10.12 -9.12
CA VAL A 231 9.00 -9.91 -8.05
C VAL A 231 8.71 -11.25 -7.38
N TRP A 232 8.80 -11.28 -6.06
CA TRP A 232 8.53 -12.44 -5.23
C TRP A 232 7.30 -12.19 -4.37
N LEU A 233 6.37 -13.13 -4.41
CA LEU A 233 5.23 -13.17 -3.50
C LEU A 233 5.61 -14.03 -2.29
N TYR A 234 5.56 -13.45 -1.09
CA TYR A 234 5.76 -14.26 0.11
C TYR A 234 4.56 -15.19 0.30
N ARG A 235 4.83 -16.43 0.70
CA ARG A 235 3.80 -17.48 0.82
C ARG A 235 2.82 -17.22 1.96
N ASP A 236 3.19 -16.39 2.92
CA ASP A 236 2.38 -16.05 4.07
C ASP A 236 1.96 -14.57 4.06
N GLY A 237 0.98 -14.25 4.90
CA GLY A 237 0.33 -12.96 5.01
C GLY A 237 -0.69 -13.02 6.13
N PHE A 238 -1.73 -12.20 6.08
CA PHE A 238 -2.90 -12.39 6.94
C PHE A 238 -4.10 -11.59 6.45
N ALA A 239 -5.29 -12.13 6.65
CA ALA A 239 -6.53 -11.36 6.61
C ALA A 239 -6.76 -10.68 7.96
N ARG A 240 -7.01 -9.37 7.99
CA ARG A 240 -7.35 -8.60 9.20
C ARG A 240 -8.82 -8.24 9.20
N PHE A 241 -9.50 -8.57 10.28
CA PHE A 241 -10.93 -8.34 10.44
C PHE A 241 -11.22 -7.05 11.21
N SER A 242 -12.37 -6.45 10.92
CA SER A 242 -13.05 -5.57 11.87
C SER A 242 -13.52 -6.40 13.07
N ASN A 243 -13.62 -5.78 14.24
CA ASN A 243 -14.21 -6.41 15.43
C ASN A 243 -15.75 -6.45 15.28
N THR A 244 -16.31 -5.35 14.79
CA THR A 244 -17.75 -5.13 14.63
C THR A 244 -18.27 -5.70 13.31
N ARG A 245 -19.54 -6.14 13.30
CA ARG A 245 -20.26 -6.54 12.09
C ARG A 245 -20.43 -5.35 11.15
N PHE A 246 -20.31 -5.63 9.85
CA PHE A 246 -20.44 -4.64 8.80
C PHE A 246 -21.90 -4.17 8.68
N SER A 247 -22.11 -2.85 8.68
CA SER A 247 -23.37 -2.19 8.34
C SER A 247 -23.07 -0.86 7.65
N LEU A 248 -23.93 -0.41 6.74
CA LEU A 248 -23.86 0.92 6.12
C LEU A 248 -24.75 1.96 6.82
N ASP A 249 -25.45 1.57 7.89
CA ASP A 249 -26.30 2.46 8.68
C ASP A 249 -25.47 3.42 9.55
N SER A 250 -24.27 2.99 9.97
CA SER A 250 -23.35 3.72 10.85
C SER A 250 -21.99 3.93 10.17
N ILE A 251 -21.97 4.74 9.10
CA ILE A 251 -20.75 4.96 8.30
C ILE A 251 -19.61 5.69 9.02
N ASP A 252 -19.97 6.43 10.07
CA ASP A 252 -19.10 7.18 10.95
C ASP A 252 -18.37 6.26 11.97
N ASP A 253 -18.90 5.05 12.21
CA ASP A 253 -18.25 4.07 13.07
C ASP A 253 -17.03 3.44 12.36
N THR A 254 -15.86 3.96 12.70
CA THR A 254 -14.59 3.47 12.17
C THR A 254 -14.29 2.02 12.55
N TYR A 255 -14.87 1.47 13.63
CA TYR A 255 -14.66 0.07 14.03
C TYR A 255 -15.34 -0.91 13.09
N ILE A 256 -16.43 -0.51 12.44
CA ILE A 256 -17.12 -1.26 11.39
C ILE A 256 -16.30 -1.24 10.09
N HIS A 257 -15.79 -0.05 9.73
CA HIS A 257 -15.34 0.21 8.38
C HIS A 257 -13.83 0.11 8.15
N LEU A 258 -13.00 0.25 9.19
CA LEU A 258 -11.54 0.25 9.11
C LEU A 258 -10.93 -0.97 9.82
N THR A 259 -10.24 -1.83 9.07
CA THR A 259 -9.63 -3.07 9.58
C THR A 259 -8.23 -2.85 10.17
N ASN A 260 -7.80 -1.60 10.31
CA ASN A 260 -6.50 -1.23 10.85
C ASN A 260 -6.40 -1.63 12.32
N VAL A 261 -5.39 -2.43 12.67
CA VAL A 261 -5.14 -2.84 14.08
C VAL A 261 -5.03 -1.64 15.02
N ALA A 262 -4.45 -0.52 14.57
CA ALA A 262 -4.33 0.69 15.38
C ALA A 262 -5.68 1.33 15.73
N ILE A 263 -6.70 1.16 14.89
CA ILE A 263 -8.08 1.57 15.17
C ILE A 263 -8.77 0.49 15.99
N GLN A 264 -8.70 -0.77 15.55
CA GLN A 264 -9.41 -1.86 16.22
C GLN A 264 -8.99 -2.06 17.69
N LYS A 265 -7.73 -1.77 18.04
CA LYS A 265 -7.24 -1.83 19.43
C LYS A 265 -7.87 -0.80 20.37
N THR A 266 -8.46 0.26 19.85
CA THR A 266 -9.13 1.28 20.67
C THR A 266 -10.62 0.99 20.86
N ALA A 267 -11.13 -0.09 20.24
CA ALA A 267 -12.52 -0.49 20.41
C ALA A 267 -12.78 -0.91 21.88
N PRO A 268 -13.91 -0.53 22.48
CA PRO A 268 -14.24 -0.87 23.86
C PRO A 268 -14.25 -2.39 24.15
N ASP A 269 -14.56 -3.19 23.14
CA ASP A 269 -14.69 -4.64 23.19
C ASP A 269 -13.48 -5.36 22.55
N TYR A 270 -12.36 -4.66 22.39
CA TYR A 270 -11.15 -5.26 21.82
C TYR A 270 -10.58 -6.35 22.73
N ASP A 271 -10.44 -7.54 22.17
CA ASP A 271 -9.87 -8.69 22.84
C ASP A 271 -8.58 -9.12 22.12
N PRO A 272 -7.40 -8.97 22.75
CA PRO A 272 -6.13 -9.32 22.13
C PRO A 272 -5.99 -10.82 21.85
N GLU A 273 -6.68 -11.69 22.60
CA GLU A 273 -6.60 -13.15 22.45
C GLU A 273 -7.49 -13.64 21.31
N LYS A 274 -8.63 -12.99 21.08
CA LYS A 274 -9.53 -13.34 19.96
C LYS A 274 -8.93 -13.09 18.59
N GLY A 275 -7.82 -12.35 18.51
CA GLY A 275 -6.99 -12.19 17.33
C GLY A 275 -7.78 -11.96 16.04
N CYS A 276 -8.01 -10.70 15.67
CA CYS A 276 -8.69 -10.34 14.40
C CYS A 276 -7.83 -10.61 13.16
N LYS A 277 -7.03 -11.69 13.15
CA LYS A 277 -6.15 -12.08 12.05
C LYS A 277 -6.30 -13.55 11.71
N TRP A 278 -6.52 -13.85 10.44
CA TRP A 278 -6.43 -15.21 9.91
C TRP A 278 -5.21 -15.34 9.02
N SER A 279 -4.49 -16.46 9.13
CA SER A 279 -3.47 -16.82 8.15
C SER A 279 -4.13 -17.09 6.78
N PRO A 280 -3.38 -16.96 5.67
CA PRO A 280 -3.88 -17.29 4.33
C PRO A 280 -4.39 -18.72 4.25
N LEU A 281 -3.75 -19.67 4.94
CA LEU A 281 -4.21 -21.06 5.00
C LEU A 281 -5.59 -21.18 5.66
N ARG A 282 -5.81 -20.50 6.79
CA ARG A 282 -7.12 -20.50 7.47
C ARG A 282 -8.20 -19.86 6.61
N LEU A 283 -7.87 -18.73 5.96
CA LEU A 283 -8.76 -18.06 5.03
C LEU A 283 -9.12 -18.98 3.85
N ARG A 284 -8.13 -19.62 3.22
CA ARG A 284 -8.32 -20.57 2.12
C ARG A 284 -9.22 -21.72 2.53
N LYS A 285 -8.95 -22.37 3.67
CA LYS A 285 -9.80 -23.47 4.18
C LYS A 285 -11.25 -23.04 4.33
N TYR A 286 -11.50 -21.85 4.89
CA TYR A 286 -12.86 -21.31 5.02
C TYR A 286 -13.50 -21.05 3.65
N LEU A 287 -12.78 -20.40 2.72
CA LEU A 287 -13.30 -20.10 1.39
C LEU A 287 -13.62 -21.38 0.63
N THR A 288 -12.73 -22.37 0.65
CA THR A 288 -12.93 -23.67 0.00
C THR A 288 -14.10 -24.44 0.61
N ALA A 289 -14.26 -24.42 1.94
CA ALA A 289 -15.40 -25.05 2.59
C ALA A 289 -16.73 -24.38 2.24
N LYS A 290 -16.73 -23.05 2.04
CA LYS A 290 -17.95 -22.27 1.76
C LYS A 290 -18.36 -22.26 0.29
N HIS A 291 -17.39 -22.15 -0.62
CA HIS A 291 -17.63 -21.93 -2.06
C HIS A 291 -17.22 -23.12 -2.94
N GLY A 292 -16.59 -24.14 -2.37
CA GLY A 292 -16.01 -25.24 -3.13
C GLY A 292 -14.57 -24.98 -3.56
N LEU A 293 -13.90 -26.02 -4.04
CA LEU A 293 -12.49 -25.95 -4.45
C LEU A 293 -12.32 -25.24 -5.81
N GLU A 294 -13.23 -25.48 -6.75
CA GLU A 294 -13.16 -24.97 -8.13
C GLU A 294 -13.25 -23.44 -8.19
N GLU A 295 -14.13 -22.85 -7.39
CA GLU A 295 -14.36 -21.39 -7.33
C GLU A 295 -13.23 -20.61 -6.65
N VAL A 296 -12.45 -21.26 -5.77
CA VAL A 296 -11.45 -20.60 -4.92
C VAL A 296 -10.09 -20.47 -5.61
N GLY A 297 -9.92 -21.09 -6.79
CA GLY A 297 -8.86 -20.83 -7.76
C GLY A 297 -7.50 -20.44 -7.18
N PHE A 298 -6.72 -21.43 -6.72
CA PHE A 298 -5.30 -21.28 -6.41
C PHE A 298 -4.47 -22.31 -7.15
#